data_AF-A0A0Q6X1D1-F1
#
_entry.id   AF-A0A0Q6X1D1-F1
#
_cell.length_a   1.000
_cell.length_b   1.000
_cell.length_c   1.000
_cell.angle_alpha   90.00
_cell.angle_beta   90.00
_cell.angle_gamma   90.00
#
_symmetry.space_group_name_H-M   'P 1'
#
loop_
_entity.id
_entity.type
_entity.pdbx_description
1 polymer ?
#
loop_
_entity_poly.entity_id
_entity_poly.type
_entity_poly.pdbx_seq_one_letter_code
_entity_poly.pdbx_strand_id
1 'polypeptide(L)'
;MRPVISILLVSLAIASSANADPCQEPKLESVASDHPECRFYKGTRHFRETEYSAALQEWLAVVGTKDLPKELEYLRLSAQNNVGYLYYMGLGVQKNSELAIQQYWLPAEEAGHEEAAYHLCHAYADANPKLALGYCREALRRYRKLSEADENGGEVVAQLRRYISRLEAR
;
A
#
# COMPACT_ATOMS: atom_id res chain seq x y z
N MET A 1 -13.90 -27.90 -63.37
CA MET A 1 -14.38 -27.83 -61.98
C MET A 1 -13.41 -28.63 -61.11
N ARG A 2 -12.68 -28.00 -60.19
CA ARG A 2 -11.81 -28.63 -59.18
C ARG A 2 -12.26 -28.11 -57.81
N PRO A 3 -12.46 -28.95 -56.78
CA PRO A 3 -12.96 -28.48 -55.50
C PRO A 3 -11.85 -27.79 -54.71
N VAL A 4 -12.26 -26.74 -54.00
CA VAL A 4 -11.48 -25.93 -53.06
C VAL A 4 -11.33 -26.74 -51.77
N ILE A 5 -10.10 -26.95 -51.29
CA ILE A 5 -9.84 -27.44 -49.93
C ILE A 5 -9.34 -26.24 -49.12
N SER A 6 -10.27 -25.56 -48.44
CA SER A 6 -9.95 -24.55 -47.43
C SER A 6 -9.47 -25.26 -46.17
N ILE A 7 -8.17 -25.23 -45.92
CA ILE A 7 -7.61 -25.68 -44.63
C ILE A 7 -7.73 -24.51 -43.66
N LEU A 8 -8.75 -24.55 -42.81
CA LEU A 8 -8.86 -23.67 -41.64
C LEU A 8 -7.78 -24.09 -40.64
N LEU A 9 -6.67 -23.35 -40.63
CA LEU A 9 -5.66 -23.42 -39.57
C LEU A 9 -6.25 -22.82 -38.30
N VAL A 10 -6.81 -23.68 -37.44
CA VAL A 10 -7.10 -23.33 -36.05
C VAL A 10 -5.76 -23.30 -35.32
N SER A 11 -5.16 -22.12 -35.23
CA SER A 11 -4.00 -21.88 -34.38
C SER A 11 -4.44 -21.96 -32.91
N LEU A 12 -4.29 -23.14 -32.33
CA LEU A 12 -4.40 -23.35 -30.89
C LEU A 12 -3.21 -22.66 -30.22
N ALA A 13 -3.40 -21.42 -29.78
CA ALA A 13 -2.44 -20.75 -28.92
C ALA A 13 -2.43 -21.48 -27.57
N ILE A 14 -1.46 -22.37 -27.38
CA ILE A 14 -1.13 -22.88 -26.05
C ILE A 14 -0.56 -21.66 -25.31
N ALA A 15 -1.32 -21.12 -24.36
CA ALA A 15 -0.79 -20.16 -23.41
C ALA A 15 0.30 -20.88 -22.61
N SER A 16 1.56 -20.65 -23.00
CA SER A 16 2.71 -20.97 -22.16
C SER A 16 2.52 -20.17 -20.88
N SER A 17 2.24 -20.84 -19.76
CA SER A 17 2.46 -20.25 -18.45
C SER A 17 3.98 -20.10 -18.31
N ALA A 18 4.51 -18.99 -18.82
CA ALA A 18 5.88 -18.61 -18.53
C ALA A 18 5.96 -18.47 -17.01
N ASN A 19 6.71 -19.37 -16.38
CA ASN A 19 7.02 -19.22 -14.96
C ASN A 19 7.71 -17.86 -14.80
N ALA A 20 7.21 -17.03 -13.88
CA ALA A 20 7.79 -15.72 -13.65
C ALA A 20 9.28 -15.85 -13.26
N ASP A 21 10.10 -14.89 -13.69
CA ASP A 21 11.51 -14.85 -13.33
C ASP A 21 11.69 -14.76 -11.81
N PRO A 22 12.85 -15.15 -11.24
CA PRO A 22 13.13 -14.94 -9.83
C PRO A 22 13.10 -13.45 -9.43
N CYS A 23 12.69 -13.17 -8.19
CA CYS A 23 12.70 -11.82 -7.64
C CYS A 23 14.13 -11.29 -7.53
N GLN A 24 14.30 -10.00 -7.82
CA GLN A 24 15.60 -9.31 -7.76
C GLN A 24 15.81 -8.51 -6.47
N GLU A 25 14.79 -8.47 -5.59
CA GLU A 25 14.89 -7.79 -4.31
C GLU A 25 15.77 -8.61 -3.34
N PRO A 26 16.67 -7.96 -2.57
CA PRO A 26 17.62 -8.68 -1.72
C PRO A 26 16.93 -9.64 -0.74
N LYS A 27 17.45 -10.88 -0.65
CA LYS A 27 16.95 -11.98 0.19
C LYS A 27 15.65 -12.63 -0.30
N LEU A 28 15.13 -12.25 -1.46
CA LEU A 28 13.92 -12.83 -2.05
C LEU A 28 14.22 -13.59 -3.34
N GLU A 29 15.47 -13.92 -3.62
CA GLU A 29 15.91 -14.52 -4.89
C GLU A 29 15.29 -15.91 -5.15
N SER A 30 14.72 -16.56 -4.12
CA SER A 30 13.97 -17.82 -4.24
C SER A 30 12.47 -17.63 -4.53
N VAL A 31 11.98 -16.40 -4.48
CA VAL A 31 10.58 -16.04 -4.67
C VAL A 31 10.35 -15.62 -6.13
N ALA A 32 9.18 -15.92 -6.70
CA ALA A 32 8.83 -15.46 -8.05
C ALA A 32 8.69 -13.93 -8.10
N SER A 33 9.10 -13.30 -9.21
CA SER A 33 9.09 -11.84 -9.38
C SER A 33 7.70 -11.21 -9.36
N ASP A 34 6.65 -12.00 -9.63
CA ASP A 34 5.27 -11.58 -9.54
C ASP A 34 4.60 -11.89 -8.20
N HIS A 35 5.31 -12.55 -7.27
CA HIS A 35 4.82 -12.85 -5.93
C HIS A 35 4.52 -11.57 -5.15
N PRO A 36 3.43 -11.49 -4.37
CA PRO A 36 3.04 -10.27 -3.66
C PRO A 36 4.13 -9.71 -2.74
N GLU A 37 4.92 -10.56 -2.09
CA GLU A 37 6.06 -10.13 -1.28
C GLU A 37 7.13 -9.42 -2.11
N CYS A 38 7.53 -10.01 -3.25
CA CYS A 38 8.50 -9.38 -4.15
C CYS A 38 7.98 -8.02 -4.65
N ARG A 39 6.73 -7.98 -5.10
CA ARG A 39 6.09 -6.74 -5.57
C ARG A 39 6.07 -5.66 -4.51
N PHE A 40 5.74 -6.01 -3.26
CA PHE A 40 5.74 -5.05 -2.17
C PHE A 40 7.09 -4.36 -2.01
N TYR A 41 8.17 -5.14 -1.90
CA TYR A 41 9.52 -4.61 -1.69
C TYR A 41 10.06 -3.88 -2.93
N LYS A 42 9.74 -4.38 -4.13
CA LYS A 42 10.03 -3.68 -5.39
C LYS A 42 9.35 -2.31 -5.44
N GLY A 43 8.09 -2.22 -5.00
CA GLY A 43 7.38 -0.95 -4.85
C GLY A 43 8.07 -0.01 -3.85
N THR A 44 8.53 -0.54 -2.71
CA THR A 44 9.30 0.23 -1.72
C THR A 44 10.62 0.76 -2.28
N ARG A 45 11.34 -0.03 -3.07
CA ARG A 45 12.57 0.42 -3.75
C ARG A 45 12.26 1.55 -4.74
N HIS A 46 11.28 1.34 -5.64
CA HIS A 46 10.84 2.36 -6.58
C HIS A 46 10.45 3.68 -5.87
N PHE A 47 9.74 3.59 -4.75
CA PHE A 47 9.39 4.78 -3.96
C PHE A 47 10.61 5.54 -3.44
N ARG A 48 11.62 4.83 -2.91
CA ARG A 48 12.88 5.42 -2.43
C ARG A 48 13.69 6.05 -3.56
N GLU A 49 13.56 5.51 -4.76
CA GLU A 49 14.17 6.03 -5.99
C GLU A 49 13.32 7.12 -6.65
N THR A 50 12.21 7.54 -6.02
CA THR A 50 11.25 8.54 -6.50
C THR A 50 10.50 8.15 -7.79
N GLU A 51 10.53 6.87 -8.14
CA GLU A 51 9.82 6.26 -9.27
C GLU A 51 8.36 5.94 -8.86
N TYR A 52 7.62 6.96 -8.44
CA TYR A 52 6.33 6.80 -7.76
C TYR A 52 5.27 6.07 -8.59
N SER A 53 5.23 6.27 -9.91
CA SER A 53 4.28 5.56 -10.77
C SER A 53 4.57 4.05 -10.83
N ALA A 54 5.85 3.65 -10.79
CA ALA A 54 6.24 2.25 -10.72
C ALA A 54 5.91 1.67 -9.33
N ALA A 55 6.19 2.41 -8.26
CA ALA A 55 5.82 2.03 -6.90
C ALA A 55 4.31 1.79 -6.76
N LEU A 56 3.50 2.71 -7.31
CA LEU A 56 2.05 2.61 -7.34
C LEU A 56 1.58 1.32 -8.03
N GLN A 57 2.15 1.01 -9.20
CA GLN A 57 1.77 -0.18 -9.95
C GLN A 57 2.05 -1.46 -9.16
N GLU A 58 3.22 -1.58 -8.54
CA GLU A 58 3.56 -2.76 -7.77
C GLU A 58 2.68 -2.90 -6.53
N TRP A 59 2.44 -1.83 -5.78
CA TRP A 59 1.56 -1.90 -4.61
C TRP A 59 0.09 -2.13 -4.95
N LEU A 60 -0.42 -1.60 -6.07
CA LEU A 60 -1.77 -1.92 -6.55
C LEU A 60 -1.92 -3.40 -6.91
N ALA A 61 -0.87 -4.03 -7.46
CA ALA A 61 -0.89 -5.46 -7.73
C ALA A 61 -0.96 -6.29 -6.42
N VAL A 62 -0.27 -5.87 -5.36
CA VAL A 62 -0.39 -6.49 -4.03
C VAL A 62 -1.80 -6.31 -3.48
N VAL A 63 -2.34 -5.09 -3.50
CA VAL A 63 -3.71 -4.79 -3.03
C VAL A 63 -4.77 -5.60 -3.77
N GLY A 64 -4.61 -5.77 -5.09
CA GLY A 64 -5.54 -6.50 -5.95
C GLY A 64 -5.39 -8.03 -5.94
N THR A 65 -4.45 -8.59 -5.18
CA THR A 65 -4.26 -10.05 -5.10
C THR A 65 -5.48 -10.67 -4.42
N LYS A 66 -6.23 -11.53 -5.11
CA LYS A 66 -7.50 -12.10 -4.60
C LYS A 66 -7.28 -13.07 -3.43
N ASP A 67 -6.42 -14.07 -3.64
CA ASP A 67 -6.19 -15.18 -2.71
C ASP A 67 -4.85 -15.00 -2.00
N LEU A 68 -4.67 -13.85 -1.34
CA LEU A 68 -3.43 -13.55 -0.62
C LEU A 68 -3.32 -14.42 0.65
N PRO A 69 -2.19 -15.10 0.88
CA PRO A 69 -1.96 -15.85 2.11
C PRO A 69 -2.08 -14.93 3.34
N LYS A 70 -2.66 -15.45 4.43
CA LYS A 70 -2.92 -14.68 5.65
C LYS A 70 -1.64 -14.09 6.24
N GLU A 71 -0.55 -14.82 6.14
CA GLU A 71 0.79 -14.40 6.55
C GLU A 71 1.30 -13.17 5.80
N LEU A 72 0.75 -12.84 4.61
CA LEU A 72 1.12 -11.66 3.82
C LEU A 72 0.08 -10.52 3.94
N GLU A 73 -0.98 -10.68 4.74
CA GLU A 73 -2.02 -9.66 4.85
C GLU A 73 -1.46 -8.32 5.35
N TYR A 74 -0.43 -8.35 6.20
CA TYR A 74 0.27 -7.15 6.64
C TYR A 74 0.86 -6.35 5.47
N LEU A 75 1.40 -7.04 4.44
CA LEU A 75 1.90 -6.39 3.23
C LEU A 75 0.78 -5.75 2.42
N ARG A 76 -0.41 -6.35 2.38
CA ARG A 76 -1.57 -5.75 1.73
C ARG A 76 -1.95 -4.45 2.42
N LEU A 77 -2.04 -4.45 3.75
CA LEU A 77 -2.39 -3.26 4.52
C LEU A 77 -1.33 -2.15 4.37
N SER A 78 -0.05 -2.51 4.39
CA SER A 78 1.04 -1.56 4.14
C SER A 78 1.03 -1.03 2.70
N ALA A 79 0.78 -1.89 1.71
CA ALA A 79 0.61 -1.47 0.31
C ALA A 79 -0.58 -0.52 0.17
N GLN A 80 -1.71 -0.85 0.80
CA GLN A 80 -2.91 -0.02 0.80
C GLN A 80 -2.63 1.36 1.39
N ASN A 81 -1.94 1.42 2.54
CA ASN A 81 -1.50 2.66 3.17
C ASN A 81 -0.60 3.50 2.24
N ASN A 82 0.37 2.87 1.58
CA ASN A 82 1.30 3.53 0.67
C ASN A 82 0.60 4.05 -0.59
N VAL A 83 -0.33 3.28 -1.16
CA VAL A 83 -1.15 3.72 -2.30
C VAL A 83 -2.00 4.93 -1.92
N GLY A 84 -2.62 4.91 -0.74
CA GLY A 84 -3.33 6.05 -0.19
C GLY A 84 -2.44 7.30 -0.12
N TYR A 85 -1.20 7.16 0.35
CA TYR A 85 -0.23 8.26 0.38
C TYR A 85 0.08 8.83 -1.00
N LEU A 86 0.32 7.97 -2.00
CA LEU A 86 0.58 8.43 -3.37
C LEU A 86 -0.61 9.21 -3.96
N TYR A 87 -1.84 8.72 -3.79
CA TYR A 87 -3.03 9.45 -4.23
C TYR A 87 -3.27 10.74 -3.45
N TYR A 88 -3.05 10.74 -2.14
CA TYR A 88 -3.26 11.92 -1.31
C TYR A 88 -2.28 13.05 -1.67
N MET A 89 -1.03 12.70 -1.95
CA MET A 89 0.02 13.65 -2.30
C MET A 89 0.06 13.98 -3.79
N GLY A 90 -0.48 13.12 -4.65
CA GLY A 90 -0.37 13.24 -6.12
C GLY A 90 1.01 12.86 -6.64
N LEU A 91 1.65 11.85 -6.03
CA LEU A 91 2.99 11.40 -6.39
C LEU A 91 2.91 10.27 -7.42
N GLY A 92 3.39 10.52 -8.64
CA GLY A 92 3.32 9.55 -9.73
C GLY A 92 1.90 9.22 -10.21
N VAL A 93 0.89 9.93 -9.70
CA VAL A 93 -0.53 9.81 -10.05
C VAL A 93 -1.24 11.14 -9.81
N GLN A 94 -2.36 11.36 -10.50
CA GLN A 94 -3.19 12.54 -10.23
C GLN A 94 -3.68 12.51 -8.78
N LYS A 95 -3.49 13.64 -8.08
CA LYS A 95 -3.95 13.78 -6.70
C LYS A 95 -5.45 13.50 -6.58
N ASN A 96 -5.81 12.61 -5.67
CA ASN A 96 -7.17 12.31 -5.28
C ASN A 96 -7.23 11.95 -3.79
N SER A 97 -7.40 12.97 -2.95
CA SER A 97 -7.42 12.81 -1.49
C SER A 97 -8.65 12.04 -1.01
N GLU A 98 -9.79 12.16 -1.68
CA GLU A 98 -11.00 11.42 -1.32
C GLU A 98 -10.80 9.92 -1.55
N LEU A 99 -10.25 9.54 -2.70
CA LEU A 99 -9.91 8.15 -3.00
C LEU A 99 -8.91 7.59 -1.97
N ALA A 100 -7.85 8.35 -1.66
CA ALA A 100 -6.86 7.96 -0.66
C ALA A 100 -7.48 7.68 0.71
N ILE A 101 -8.39 8.54 1.17
CA ILE A 101 -9.05 8.39 2.46
C ILE A 101 -10.04 7.21 2.42
N GLN A 102 -10.96 7.22 1.45
CA GLN A 102 -12.13 6.33 1.45
C GLN A 102 -11.79 4.89 1.06
N GLN A 103 -10.91 4.68 0.08
CA GLN A 103 -10.64 3.35 -0.46
C GLN A 103 -9.36 2.72 0.10
N TYR A 104 -8.45 3.53 0.64
CA TYR A 104 -7.14 3.05 1.08
C TYR A 104 -6.92 3.18 2.58
N TRP A 105 -6.99 4.39 3.13
CA TRP A 105 -6.65 4.58 4.55
C TRP A 105 -7.73 4.14 5.52
N LEU A 106 -9.02 4.42 5.27
CA LEU A 106 -10.10 3.95 6.16
C LEU A 106 -10.13 2.42 6.30
N PRO A 107 -10.13 1.63 5.21
CA PRO A 107 -10.13 0.16 5.36
C PRO A 107 -8.86 -0.37 6.03
N ALA A 108 -7.70 0.22 5.74
CA ALA A 108 -6.44 -0.18 6.38
C ALA A 108 -6.46 0.13 7.88
N GLU A 109 -7.05 1.26 8.29
CA GLU A 109 -7.22 1.65 9.69
C GLU A 109 -8.19 0.71 10.42
N GLU A 110 -9.33 0.39 9.80
CA GLU A 110 -10.32 -0.56 10.33
C GLU A 110 -9.71 -1.97 10.52
N ALA A 111 -8.81 -2.37 9.62
CA ALA A 111 -8.03 -3.61 9.74
C ALA A 111 -6.87 -3.53 10.75
N GLY A 112 -6.64 -2.36 11.36
CA GLY A 112 -5.69 -2.17 12.45
C GLY A 112 -4.29 -1.69 12.04
N HIS A 113 -4.06 -1.27 10.79
CA HIS A 113 -2.76 -0.77 10.32
C HIS A 113 -2.34 0.51 11.08
N GLU A 114 -1.13 0.54 11.61
CA GLU A 114 -0.69 1.58 12.55
C GLU A 114 -0.52 2.95 11.89
N GLU A 115 0.04 2.99 10.69
CA GLU A 115 0.26 4.23 9.92
C GLU A 115 -1.04 4.83 9.34
N ALA A 116 -2.06 4.02 9.11
CA ALA A 116 -3.28 4.49 8.44
C ALA A 116 -4.03 5.52 9.30
N ALA A 117 -4.12 5.28 10.62
CA ALA A 117 -4.67 6.26 11.56
C ALA A 117 -3.84 7.55 11.63
N TYR A 118 -2.51 7.46 11.49
CA TYR A 118 -1.66 8.65 11.43
C TYR A 118 -2.00 9.49 10.20
N HIS A 119 -2.13 8.87 9.03
CA HIS A 119 -2.52 9.57 7.82
C HIS A 119 -3.92 10.20 7.93
N LEU A 120 -4.91 9.49 8.48
CA LEU A 120 -6.27 10.01 8.68
C LEU A 120 -6.32 11.16 9.69
N CYS A 121 -5.53 11.10 10.76
CA CYS A 121 -5.33 12.19 11.72
C CYS A 121 -4.92 13.49 11.02
N HIS A 122 -3.98 13.43 10.08
CA HIS A 122 -3.56 14.59 9.31
C HIS A 122 -4.58 14.99 8.24
N ALA A 123 -5.16 14.01 7.54
CA ALA A 123 -6.10 14.25 6.44
C ALA A 123 -7.37 14.99 6.88
N TYR A 124 -7.89 14.68 8.07
CA TYR A 124 -9.09 15.32 8.61
C TYR A 124 -8.82 16.60 9.41
N ALA A 125 -7.56 16.96 9.67
CA ALA A 125 -7.22 17.98 10.67
C ALA A 125 -7.84 19.35 10.42
N ASP A 126 -7.94 19.77 9.15
CA ASP A 126 -8.52 21.07 8.79
C ASP A 126 -10.03 20.97 8.52
N ALA A 127 -10.49 19.87 7.91
CA ALA A 127 -11.89 19.68 7.53
C ALA A 127 -12.78 19.28 8.73
N ASN A 128 -12.27 18.48 9.65
CA ASN A 128 -12.98 17.98 10.83
C ASN A 128 -12.00 17.68 11.98
N PRO A 129 -11.56 18.71 12.74
CA PRO A 129 -10.59 18.55 13.83
C PRO A 129 -11.01 17.54 14.91
N LYS A 130 -12.31 17.44 15.19
CA LYS A 130 -12.84 16.48 16.19
C LYS A 130 -12.67 15.03 15.72
N LEU A 131 -12.98 14.74 14.45
CA LEU A 131 -12.74 13.42 13.86
C LEU A 131 -11.25 13.13 13.79
N ALA A 132 -10.44 14.10 13.35
CA ALA A 132 -8.99 13.99 13.30
C ALA A 132 -8.40 13.60 14.66
N LEU A 133 -8.82 14.25 15.75
CA LEU A 133 -8.38 13.93 17.11
C LEU A 133 -8.62 12.46 17.48
N GLY A 134 -9.72 11.86 17.03
CA GLY A 134 -9.98 10.42 17.21
C GLY A 134 -8.87 9.57 16.59
N TYR A 135 -8.59 9.79 15.31
CA TYR A 135 -7.52 9.10 14.60
C TYR A 135 -6.13 9.39 15.18
N CYS A 136 -5.86 10.63 15.60
CA CYS A 136 -4.57 10.97 16.21
C CYS A 136 -4.33 10.22 17.51
N ARG A 137 -5.35 10.10 18.37
CA ARG A 137 -5.26 9.33 19.63
C ARG A 137 -5.06 7.85 19.36
N GLU A 138 -5.74 7.31 18.35
CA GLU A 138 -5.61 5.92 17.97
C GLU A 138 -4.22 5.60 17.40
N ALA A 139 -3.71 6.45 16.51
CA ALA A 139 -2.31 6.39 16.04
C ALA A 139 -1.34 6.43 17.22
N LEU A 140 -1.51 7.38 18.15
CA LEU A 140 -0.66 7.51 19.34
C LEU A 140 -0.68 6.24 20.20
N ARG A 141 -1.85 5.62 20.37
CA ARG A 141 -1.99 4.37 21.11
C ARG A 141 -1.20 3.23 20.47
N ARG A 142 -1.31 3.07 19.14
CA ARG A 142 -0.61 2.02 18.38
C ARG A 142 0.91 2.23 18.38
N TYR A 143 1.37 3.45 18.09
CA TYR A 143 2.80 3.79 18.11
C TYR A 143 3.46 3.66 19.48
N ARG A 144 2.73 3.95 20.57
CA ARG A 144 3.23 3.71 21.93
C ARG A 144 3.54 2.23 22.16
N LYS A 145 2.61 1.35 21.80
CA LYS A 145 2.80 -0.10 21.93
C LYS A 145 4.01 -0.59 21.11
N LEU A 146 4.21 -0.05 19.91
CA LEU A 146 5.40 -0.36 19.09
C LEU A 146 6.69 0.16 19.73
N SER A 147 6.70 1.40 20.25
CA SER A 147 7.86 1.99 20.91
C SER A 147 8.26 1.33 22.23
N GLU A 148 7.32 0.67 22.89
CA GLU A 148 7.63 -0.17 24.07
C GLU A 148 8.35 -1.46 23.66
N ALA A 149 8.20 -1.90 22.41
CA ALA A 149 8.90 -3.07 21.86
C ALA A 149 10.26 -2.72 21.23
N ASP A 150 10.55 -1.44 20.97
CA ASP A 150 11.79 -0.95 20.36
C ASP A 150 12.21 0.41 20.97
N GLU A 151 13.37 0.44 21.64
CA GLU A 151 13.88 1.57 22.44
C GLU A 151 14.03 2.90 21.65
N ASN A 152 13.98 2.85 20.31
CA ASN A 152 14.08 4.03 19.44
C ASN A 152 12.72 4.62 18.97
N GLY A 153 11.58 4.07 19.37
CA GLY A 153 10.24 4.44 18.85
C GLY A 153 9.65 5.79 19.31
N GLY A 154 10.42 6.64 19.99
CA GLY A 154 9.90 7.82 20.72
C GLY A 154 9.47 9.01 19.87
N GLU A 155 10.05 9.21 18.68
CA GLU A 155 9.87 10.47 17.93
C GLU A 155 8.44 10.62 17.37
N VAL A 156 7.89 9.58 16.74
CA VAL A 156 6.50 9.62 16.21
C VAL A 156 5.50 9.85 17.34
N VAL A 157 5.71 9.20 18.50
CA VAL A 157 4.91 9.39 19.71
C VAL A 157 4.99 10.85 20.19
N ALA A 158 6.18 11.44 20.21
CA ALA A 158 6.37 12.83 20.61
C ALA A 158 5.70 13.81 19.63
N GLN A 159 5.82 13.57 18.32
CA GLN A 159 5.17 14.37 17.28
C GLN A 159 3.65 14.33 17.40
N LEU A 160 3.07 13.14 17.55
CA LEU A 160 1.63 12.96 17.72
C LEU A 160 1.11 13.67 18.96
N ARG A 161 1.82 13.60 20.10
CA ARG A 161 1.46 14.35 21.32
C ARG A 161 1.41 15.85 21.06
N ARG A 162 2.46 16.41 20.45
CA ARG A 162 2.51 17.83 20.10
C ARG A 162 1.39 18.22 19.15
N TYR A 163 1.07 17.36 18.18
CA TYR A 163 0.02 17.63 17.20
C TYR A 163 -1.38 17.61 17.83
N ILE A 164 -1.66 16.61 18.66
CA ILE A 164 -2.92 16.50 19.41
C ILE A 164 -3.14 17.75 20.27
N SER A 165 -2.14 18.18 21.04
CA SER A 165 -2.27 19.39 21.86
C SER A 165 -2.57 20.65 21.05
N ARG A 166 -2.04 20.76 19.81
CA ARG A 166 -2.37 21.87 18.92
C ARG A 166 -3.81 21.78 18.40
N LEU A 167 -4.29 20.59 18.07
CA LEU A 167 -5.66 20.38 17.61
C LEU A 167 -6.68 20.63 18.71
N GLU A 168 -6.38 20.27 19.96
CA GLU A 168 -7.22 20.52 21.13
C GLU A 168 -7.34 22.01 21.50
N ALA A 169 -6.37 22.82 21.07
CA ALA A 169 -6.33 24.26 21.34
C ALA A 169 -7.02 25.12 20.26
N ARG A 170 -7.51 24.51 19.17
CA ARG A 170 -8.28 25.17 18.10
C ARG A 170 -9.77 25.17 18.44
#